data_AF-A0A9P5R3L9-F1
#
_entry.id   AF-A0A9P5R3L9-F1
#
_cell.length_a   1.000
_cell.length_b   1.000
_cell.length_c   1.000
_cell.angle_alpha   90.00
_cell.angle_beta   90.00
_cell.angle_gamma   90.00
#
_symmetry.space_group_name_H-M   'P 1'
#
loop_
_entity.id
_entity.type
_entity.pdbx_description
1 polymer ?
#
loop_
_entity_poly.entity_id
_entity_poly.type
_entity_poly.pdbx_seq_one_letter_code
_entity_poly.pdbx_strand_id
1 'polypeptide(L)'
;MSDDDDFNFAEYNDRISASREPEVEATDPAGDVAHLTQAWINERAAPDILQYQEQSIQRLLSKIEEQTLVIEELDPRNDTSVILSIVYQTELERVKFVLRSYLRTRISKIERFCSFVLKDAATKKRLSRAEVHYAENFAT
;
A
#
# COMPACT_ATOMS: atom_id res chain seq x y z
N MET A 1 45.96 -9.01 -42.94
CA MET A 1 46.14 -8.71 -41.51
C MET A 1 45.80 -7.26 -41.35
N SER A 2 44.60 -7.00 -40.86
CA SER A 2 44.06 -5.67 -40.60
C SER A 2 43.11 -5.86 -39.44
N ASP A 3 43.65 -5.51 -38.28
CA ASP A 3 43.05 -5.03 -37.04
C ASP A 3 41.71 -5.65 -36.62
N ASP A 4 41.83 -6.51 -35.60
CA ASP A 4 40.74 -6.91 -34.72
C ASP A 4 40.12 -5.63 -34.10
N ASP A 5 38.92 -5.26 -34.55
CA ASP A 5 38.02 -4.39 -33.80
C ASP A 5 37.69 -5.11 -32.48
N ASP A 6 38.51 -4.85 -31.46
CA ASP A 6 38.40 -5.42 -30.13
C ASP A 6 37.13 -4.85 -29.48
N PHE A 7 36.00 -5.55 -29.66
CA PHE A 7 34.69 -5.14 -29.17
C PHE A 7 34.74 -5.09 -27.64
N ASN A 8 34.95 -3.90 -27.09
CA ASN A 8 35.04 -3.69 -25.66
C ASN A 8 33.66 -3.85 -25.00
N PHE A 9 33.38 -5.07 -24.57
CA PHE A 9 32.16 -5.45 -23.86
C PHE A 9 31.93 -4.63 -22.59
N ALA A 10 33.00 -4.15 -21.94
CA ALA A 10 32.89 -3.33 -20.73
C ALA A 10 32.30 -1.95 -21.02
N GLU A 11 32.67 -1.34 -22.15
CA GLU A 11 32.14 -0.03 -22.55
C GLU A 11 30.68 -0.12 -23.04
N TYR A 12 30.32 -1.25 -23.65
CA TYR A 12 28.92 -1.54 -24.01
C TYR A 12 28.04 -1.72 -22.78
N ASN A 13 28.52 -2.45 -21.77
CA ASN A 13 27.78 -2.69 -20.52
C ASN A 13 27.57 -1.41 -19.71
N ASP A 14 28.49 -0.46 -19.79
CA ASP A 14 28.40 0.85 -19.10
C ASP A 14 27.35 1.76 -19.77
N ARG A 15 27.24 1.73 -21.11
CA ARG A 15 26.19 2.44 -21.86
C ARG A 15 24.78 1.87 -21.61
N ILE A 16 24.65 0.56 -21.42
CA ILE A 16 23.40 -0.09 -21.00
C ILE A 16 23.02 0.32 -19.57
N SER A 17 24.00 0.42 -18.66
CA SER A 17 23.76 0.84 -17.29
C SER A 17 23.28 2.30 -17.19
N ALA A 18 23.79 3.18 -18.06
CA ALA A 18 23.40 4.60 -18.12
C ALA A 18 22.04 4.86 -18.80
N SER A 19 21.49 3.88 -19.52
CA SER A 19 20.21 3.98 -20.24
C SER A 19 19.08 3.16 -19.60
N ARG A 20 19.34 2.53 -18.43
CA ARG A 20 18.29 1.92 -17.62
C ARG A 20 17.42 3.05 -17.06
N GLU A 21 16.35 3.35 -17.78
CA GLU A 21 15.21 4.10 -17.25
C GLU A 21 14.90 3.53 -15.86
N PRO A 22 14.58 4.36 -14.85
CA PRO A 22 14.23 3.86 -13.54
C PRO A 22 13.10 2.87 -13.73
N GLU A 23 13.40 1.59 -13.50
CA GLU A 23 12.44 0.51 -13.55
C GLU A 23 11.39 0.88 -12.53
N VAL A 24 10.23 1.37 -13.00
CA VAL A 24 9.10 1.69 -12.13
C VAL A 24 8.69 0.34 -11.58
N GLU A 25 9.17 0.04 -10.37
CA GLU A 25 8.96 -1.22 -9.69
C GLU A 25 7.44 -1.41 -9.61
N ALA A 26 6.90 -2.21 -10.53
CA ALA A 26 5.48 -2.45 -10.65
C ALA A 26 5.07 -3.15 -9.36
N THR A 27 4.61 -2.37 -8.39
CA THR A 27 4.36 -2.87 -7.05
C THR A 27 3.19 -3.83 -7.15
N ASP A 28 3.47 -5.12 -6.90
CA ASP A 28 2.46 -6.17 -6.93
C ASP A 28 1.36 -5.86 -5.90
N PRO A 29 0.08 -5.75 -6.31
CA PRO A 29 -1.03 -5.52 -5.38
C PRO A 29 -1.09 -6.57 -4.27
N ALA A 30 -0.72 -7.83 -4.56
CA ALA A 30 -0.67 -8.87 -3.54
C ALA A 30 0.46 -8.60 -2.51
N GLY A 31 1.59 -8.04 -2.97
CA GLY A 31 2.66 -7.54 -2.12
C GLY A 31 2.20 -6.43 -1.19
N ASP A 32 1.43 -5.46 -1.69
CA ASP A 32 0.88 -4.37 -0.86
C ASP A 32 -0.11 -4.89 0.19
N VAL A 33 -0.96 -5.86 -0.16
CA VAL A 33 -1.88 -6.51 0.81
C VAL A 33 -1.08 -7.26 1.88
N ALA A 34 -0.05 -8.03 1.49
CA ALA A 34 0.80 -8.75 2.42
C ALA A 34 1.54 -7.79 3.37
N HIS A 35 2.11 -6.71 2.83
CA HIS A 35 2.78 -5.67 3.61
C HIS A 35 1.83 -5.01 4.61
N LEU A 36 0.64 -4.60 4.17
CA LEU A 36 -0.34 -3.99 5.07
C LEU A 36 -0.86 -4.98 6.12
N THR A 37 -1.02 -6.25 5.76
CA THR A 37 -1.39 -7.32 6.71
C THR A 37 -0.34 -7.47 7.80
N GLN A 38 0.95 -7.48 7.42
CA GLN A 38 2.04 -7.54 8.40
C GLN A 38 2.09 -6.28 9.26
N ALA A 39 1.92 -5.09 8.67
CA ALA A 39 1.85 -3.83 9.39
C ALA A 39 0.69 -3.84 10.41
N TRP A 40 -0.46 -4.40 10.06
CA TRP A 40 -1.60 -4.57 10.96
C TRP A 40 -1.30 -5.52 12.12
N ILE A 41 -0.69 -6.68 11.86
CA ILE A 41 -0.27 -7.62 12.91
C ILE A 41 0.71 -6.93 13.87
N ASN A 42 1.71 -6.24 13.33
CA ASN A 42 2.71 -5.50 14.11
C ASN A 42 2.06 -4.39 14.95
N GLU A 43 1.14 -3.63 14.36
CA GLU A 43 0.40 -2.59 15.07
C GLU A 43 -0.40 -3.19 16.22
N ARG A 44 -1.08 -4.33 16.04
CA ARG A 44 -1.81 -4.98 17.14
C ARG A 44 -0.89 -5.44 18.28
N ALA A 45 0.32 -5.90 17.96
CA ALA A 45 1.27 -6.42 18.94
C ALA A 45 2.08 -5.32 19.65
N ALA A 46 2.25 -4.16 19.03
CA ALA A 46 3.02 -3.07 19.61
C ALA A 46 2.22 -2.31 20.70
N PRO A 47 2.85 -1.92 21.83
CA PRO A 47 2.19 -1.10 22.85
C PRO A 47 1.96 0.34 22.36
N ASP A 48 2.94 0.89 21.63
CA ASP A 48 2.91 2.25 21.08
C ASP A 48 2.48 2.25 19.62
N ILE A 49 2.10 3.41 19.10
CA ILE A 49 1.71 3.58 17.70
C ILE A 49 2.92 3.55 16.76
N LEU A 50 2.80 2.75 15.70
CA LEU A 50 3.86 2.60 14.69
C LEU A 50 3.71 3.63 13.55
N GLN A 51 4.67 3.64 12.62
CA GLN A 51 4.65 4.51 11.45
C GLN A 51 3.45 4.19 10.54
N TYR A 52 2.66 5.21 10.21
CA TYR A 52 1.57 5.09 9.25
C TYR A 52 2.07 4.70 7.85
N GLN A 53 1.48 3.65 7.28
CA GLN A 53 1.84 3.09 5.96
C GLN A 53 1.12 3.83 4.82
N GLU A 54 1.43 5.12 4.63
CA GLU A 54 0.70 5.99 3.69
C GLU A 54 0.72 5.48 2.25
N GLN A 55 1.89 5.13 1.73
CA GLN A 55 2.05 4.72 0.34
C GLN A 55 1.28 3.44 0.03
N SER A 56 1.38 2.42 0.89
CA SER A 56 0.65 1.15 0.71
C SER A 56 -0.85 1.35 0.79
N ILE A 57 -1.35 2.21 1.69
CA ILE A 57 -2.78 2.51 1.77
C ILE A 57 -3.26 3.24 0.53
N GLN A 58 -2.53 4.24 0.05
CA GLN A 58 -2.88 4.97 -1.18
C GLN A 58 -2.94 4.03 -2.39
N ARG A 59 -1.92 3.20 -2.59
CA ARG A 59 -1.90 2.23 -3.69
C ARG A 59 -3.07 1.24 -3.61
N LEU A 60 -3.35 0.69 -2.43
CA LEU A 60 -4.48 -0.23 -2.25
C LEU A 60 -5.83 0.43 -2.48
N LEU A 61 -6.02 1.67 -2.04
CA LEU A 61 -7.26 2.41 -2.31
C LEU A 61 -7.48 2.64 -3.81
N SER A 62 -6.43 3.05 -4.54
CA SER A 62 -6.50 3.19 -5.99
C SER A 62 -6.82 1.86 -6.68
N LYS A 63 -6.18 0.76 -6.25
CA LYS A 63 -6.45 -0.58 -6.81
C LYS A 63 -7.87 -1.08 -6.52
N ILE A 64 -8.43 -0.75 -5.35
CA ILE A 64 -9.83 -1.07 -5.03
C ILE A 64 -10.78 -0.33 -5.97
N GLU A 65 -10.52 0.94 -6.27
CA GLU A 65 -11.32 1.74 -7.20
C GLU A 65 -11.25 1.16 -8.62
N GLU A 66 -10.04 0.91 -9.13
CA GLU A 66 -9.81 0.27 -10.43
C GLU A 66 -10.56 -1.07 -10.55
N GLN A 67 -10.41 -1.95 -9.56
CA GLN A 67 -11.04 -3.28 -9.57
C GLN A 67 -12.57 -3.20 -9.45
N THR A 68 -13.10 -2.17 -8.78
CA THR A 68 -14.56 -1.95 -8.68
C THR A 68 -15.13 -1.64 -10.06
N LEU A 69 -14.47 -0.79 -10.84
CA LEU A 69 -14.87 -0.49 -12.22
C LEU A 69 -14.83 -1.74 -13.11
N VAL A 70 -13.77 -2.56 -12.98
CA VAL A 70 -13.67 -3.83 -13.73
C VAL A 70 -14.85 -4.75 -13.43
N ILE A 71 -15.31 -4.83 -12.17
CA ILE A 71 -16.47 -5.64 -11.80
C ILE A 71 -17.76 -5.11 -12.43
N GLU A 72 -17.92 -3.78 -12.50
CA GLU A 72 -19.09 -3.13 -13.10
C GLU A 72 -19.18 -3.34 -14.61
N GLU A 73 -18.04 -3.53 -15.29
CA GLU A 73 -17.97 -3.78 -16.73
C GLU A 73 -18.27 -5.24 -17.12
N LEU A 74 -18.29 -6.19 -16.17
CA LEU A 74 -18.54 -7.60 -16.45
C LEU A 74 -20.01 -7.84 -16.85
N ASP A 75 -20.22 -8.51 -17.99
CA ASP A 75 -21.56 -8.84 -18.49
C ASP A 75 -22.29 -9.83 -17.55
N PRO A 76 -23.41 -9.44 -16.90
CA PRO A 76 -24.15 -10.30 -15.99
C PRO A 76 -24.88 -11.46 -16.69
N ARG A 77 -24.94 -11.49 -18.02
CA ARG A 77 -25.57 -12.58 -18.80
C ARG A 77 -24.61 -13.71 -19.14
N ASN A 78 -23.32 -13.52 -18.90
CA ASN A 78 -22.29 -14.53 -19.14
C ASN A 78 -21.96 -15.24 -17.82
N ASP A 79 -22.23 -16.55 -17.75
CA ASP A 79 -21.98 -17.38 -16.56
C ASP A 79 -20.53 -17.29 -16.07
N THR A 80 -19.56 -17.18 -17.00
CA THR A 80 -18.14 -17.02 -16.63
C THR A 80 -17.89 -15.66 -15.98
N SER A 81 -18.47 -14.59 -16.54
CA SER A 81 -18.38 -13.24 -15.98
C SER A 81 -19.04 -13.15 -14.60
N VAL A 82 -20.14 -13.87 -14.38
CA VAL A 82 -20.80 -13.97 -13.05
C VAL A 82 -19.87 -14.63 -12.04
N ILE A 83 -19.22 -15.75 -12.40
CA ILE A 83 -18.26 -16.41 -11.50
C ILE A 83 -17.07 -15.48 -11.20
N LEU A 84 -16.52 -14.81 -12.21
CA LEU A 84 -15.41 -13.87 -12.03
C LEU A 84 -15.79 -12.67 -11.15
N SER A 85 -17.00 -12.12 -11.34
CA SER A 85 -17.46 -10.99 -10.54
C SER A 85 -17.61 -11.36 -9.06
N ILE A 86 -18.06 -12.58 -8.75
CA ILE A 86 -18.13 -13.09 -7.37
C ILE A 86 -16.73 -13.20 -6.76
N VAL A 87 -15.76 -13.76 -7.51
CA VAL A 87 -14.38 -13.89 -7.04
C VAL A 87 -13.76 -12.51 -6.76
N TYR A 88 -13.89 -11.57 -7.71
CA TYR A 88 -13.35 -10.22 -7.57
C TYR A 88 -14.01 -9.45 -6.42
N GLN A 89 -15.33 -9.54 -6.25
CA GLN A 89 -16.02 -8.94 -5.11
C GLN A 89 -15.55 -9.53 -3.77
N THR A 90 -15.37 -10.85 -3.70
CA THR A 90 -14.88 -11.53 -2.50
C THR A 90 -13.47 -11.08 -2.13
N GLU A 91 -12.56 -11.02 -3.11
CA GLU A 91 -11.21 -10.53 -2.89
C GLU A 91 -11.18 -9.05 -2.48
N LEU A 92 -12.00 -8.21 -3.10
CA LEU A 92 -12.15 -6.81 -2.70
C LEU A 92 -12.56 -6.67 -1.23
N GLU A 93 -13.53 -7.45 -0.77
CA GLU A 93 -13.95 -7.39 0.63
C GLU A 93 -12.86 -7.89 1.59
N ARG A 94 -12.05 -8.88 1.20
CA ARG A 94 -10.88 -9.30 1.99
C ARG A 94 -9.84 -8.17 2.11
N VAL A 95 -9.53 -7.47 1.03
CA VAL A 95 -8.60 -6.32 1.07
C VAL A 95 -9.17 -5.18 1.92
N LYS A 96 -10.44 -4.81 1.71
CA LYS A 96 -11.10 -3.78 2.52
C LYS A 96 -11.14 -4.16 4.00
N PHE A 97 -11.31 -5.44 4.34
CA PHE A 97 -11.23 -5.91 5.72
C PHE A 97 -9.85 -5.63 6.35
N VAL A 98 -8.76 -5.92 5.65
CA VAL A 98 -7.40 -5.63 6.13
C VAL A 98 -7.19 -4.14 6.35
N LEU A 99 -7.57 -3.29 5.38
CA LEU A 99 -7.50 -1.83 5.48
C LEU A 99 -8.26 -1.30 6.70
N ARG A 100 -9.53 -1.69 6.85
CA ARG A 100 -10.36 -1.27 7.98
C ARG A 100 -9.78 -1.77 9.30
N SER A 101 -9.27 -2.99 9.36
CA SER A 101 -8.70 -3.57 10.57
C SER A 101 -7.42 -2.84 11.01
N TYR A 102 -6.55 -2.49 10.06
CA TYR A 102 -5.37 -1.66 10.31
C TYR A 102 -5.75 -0.30 10.89
N LEU A 103 -6.63 0.44 10.20
CA LEU A 103 -7.04 1.79 10.61
C LEU A 103 -7.76 1.79 11.96
N ARG A 104 -8.69 0.86 12.19
CA ARG A 104 -9.40 0.73 13.48
C ARG A 104 -8.45 0.46 14.64
N THR A 105 -7.45 -0.40 14.43
CA THR A 105 -6.44 -0.70 15.45
C THR A 105 -5.69 0.57 15.84
N ARG A 106 -5.31 1.39 14.85
CA ARG A 106 -4.60 2.65 15.09
C ARG A 106 -5.45 3.69 15.78
N ILE A 107 -6.69 3.90 15.33
CA ILE A 107 -7.64 4.83 15.97
C ILE A 107 -7.81 4.47 17.45
N SER A 108 -8.03 3.19 17.77
CA SER A 108 -8.17 2.74 19.16
C SER A 108 -6.94 3.05 20.03
N LYS A 109 -5.72 2.94 19.47
CA LYS A 109 -4.50 3.36 20.17
C LYS A 109 -4.41 4.87 20.35
N ILE A 110 -4.79 5.64 19.33
CA ILE A 110 -4.81 7.10 19.39
C ILE A 110 -5.78 7.56 20.48
N GLU A 111 -6.99 7.00 20.54
CA GLU A 111 -7.97 7.29 21.60
C GLU A 111 -7.41 6.98 22.99
N ARG A 112 -6.77 5.82 23.16
CA ARG A 112 -6.20 5.39 24.45
C ARG A 112 -5.05 6.28 24.94
N PHE A 113 -4.23 6.79 24.02
CA PHE A 113 -3.02 7.55 24.34
C PHE A 113 -3.06 9.00 23.82
N CYS A 114 -4.26 9.57 23.64
CA CYS A 114 -4.48 10.84 22.94
C CYS A 114 -3.59 11.97 23.45
N SER A 115 -3.55 12.20 24.78
CA SER A 115 -2.74 13.27 25.37
C SER A 115 -1.24 13.09 25.16
N PHE A 116 -0.75 11.85 25.09
CA PHE A 116 0.66 11.56 24.81
C PHE A 116 0.98 11.81 23.33
N VAL A 117 0.13 11.28 22.43
CA VAL A 117 0.27 11.42 20.98
C VAL A 117 0.30 12.88 20.52
N LEU A 118 -0.53 13.75 21.12
CA LEU A 118 -0.58 15.17 20.78
C LEU A 118 0.60 15.99 21.32
N LYS A 119 1.16 15.59 22.48
CA LYS A 119 2.29 16.29 23.11
C LYS A 119 3.63 15.90 22.51
N ASP A 120 3.81 14.63 22.17
CA ASP A 120 5.06 14.14 21.60
C ASP A 120 5.10 14.35 20.09
N ALA A 121 5.99 15.25 19.66
CA ALA A 121 6.19 15.56 18.24
C ALA A 121 6.71 14.35 17.43
N ALA A 122 7.46 13.43 18.05
CA ALA A 122 7.95 12.24 17.35
C ALA A 122 6.81 11.27 17.04
N THR A 123 5.93 11.03 18.01
CA THR A 123 4.72 10.21 17.82
C THR A 123 3.75 10.86 16.85
N LYS A 124 3.53 12.18 16.95
CA LYS A 124 2.65 12.92 16.02
C LYS A 124 3.06 12.76 14.54
N LYS A 125 4.36 12.65 14.24
CA LYS A 125 4.88 12.40 12.87
C LYS A 125 4.55 11.01 12.33
N ARG A 126 4.21 10.05 13.19
CA ARG A 126 3.84 8.68 12.79
C ARG A 126 2.37 8.56 12.39
N LEU A 127 1.57 9.60 12.61
CA LEU A 127 0.15 9.63 12.28
C LEU A 127 -0.07 10.15 10.86
N SER A 128 -1.16 9.72 10.23
CA SER A 128 -1.67 10.36 9.03
C SER A 128 -2.27 11.74 9.33
N ARG A 129 -2.43 12.59 8.31
CA ARG A 129 -3.10 13.90 8.46
C ARG A 129 -4.51 13.77 9.04
N ALA A 130 -5.26 12.76 8.60
CA ALA A 130 -6.61 12.49 9.09
C ALA A 130 -6.60 12.01 10.55
N GLU A 131 -5.62 11.18 10.93
CA GLU A 131 -5.45 10.72 12.31
C GLU A 131 -5.10 11.88 13.26
N VAL A 132 -4.25 12.81 12.83
CA VAL A 132 -3.93 14.02 13.61
C VAL A 132 -5.17 14.87 13.83
N HIS A 133 -5.92 15.14 12.77
CA HIS A 133 -7.16 15.92 12.87
C HIS A 133 -8.19 15.24 13.79
N TYR A 134 -8.31 13.93 13.68
CA TYR A 134 -9.16 13.13 14.55
C TYR A 134 -8.74 13.26 16.03
N ALA A 135 -7.44 13.14 16.33
CA ALA A 135 -6.92 13.24 17.69
C ALA A 135 -7.14 14.64 18.31
N GLU A 136 -6.93 15.70 17.53
CA GLU A 136 -7.13 17.09 17.98
C GLU A 136 -8.60 17.35 18.35
N ASN A 137 -9.54 16.86 17.54
CA ASN A 137 -10.98 16.98 17.83
C ASN A 137 -11.42 16.10 19.00
N PHE A 138 -10.80 14.93 19.20
CA PHE A 138 -11.13 14.02 20.30
C PHE A 138 -10.69 14.56 21.66
N ALA A 139 -9.63 15.38 21.70
CA ALA A 139 -9.11 15.96 22.94
C ALA A 139 -9.86 17.22 23.42
N THR A 140 -10.75 17.79 22.58
CA THR A 140 -11.54 18.99 22.87
C THR A 140 -12.92 18.60 23.37
#